data_AF-A0A9W6CGJ6-F1
#
_entry.id   AF-A0A9W6CGJ6-F1
#
_cell.length_a   1.000
_cell.length_b   1.000
_cell.length_c   1.000
_cell.angle_alpha   90.00
_cell.angle_beta   90.00
_cell.angle_gamma   90.00
#
_symmetry.space_group_name_H-M   'P 1'
#
loop_
_entity.id
_entity.type
_entity.pdbx_description
1 polymer ?
#
loop_
_entity_poly.entity_id
_entity_poly.type
_entity_poly.pdbx_seq_one_letter_code
_entity_poly.pdbx_strand_id
1 'polypeptide(L)'
;MNTNKISNLNRIFTRNMLRHFIEGKVDNAYSSVVRRYISNADQKNNRELISEIYCELQNNYRNEYFYKNTLLNKLLLGVHSVNTTTALTEIAIAKSKADFILINGKAVVYEIKTELDNLERLESQIDDYYKAFEHVAVVTYEKNLKQLKKVLDNIDRPVGIYVLRKNGKLGTVRKPQKYTGDLDKEIIFKLLRKSEYEYIIAQQYGYLPEVTQFQYYSTCKKMFLQIPIEESYLQVLRILKKRMQLEKEEFVKIPYELKFLVYFMEFTYDDYQKLEIFLERQYGGA
;
A
#
# COMPACT_ATOMS: atom_id res chain seq x y z
N MET A 1 -23.23 21.06 -2.84
CA MET A 1 -23.69 20.17 -1.75
C MET A 1 -23.14 18.74 -1.83
N ASN A 2 -22.92 18.12 -3.01
CA ASN A 2 -22.33 16.77 -3.13
C ASN A 2 -20.82 16.70 -2.81
N THR A 3 -20.07 17.75 -3.09
CA THR A 3 -18.61 17.84 -2.84
C THR A 3 -18.25 17.78 -1.36
N ASN A 4 -19.01 18.46 -0.48
CA ASN A 4 -18.80 18.38 0.98
C ASN A 4 -19.22 17.03 1.58
N LYS A 5 -20.08 16.25 0.90
CA LYS A 5 -20.50 14.90 1.36
C LYS A 5 -19.37 13.88 1.19
N ILE A 6 -18.71 13.92 0.04
CA ILE A 6 -17.62 13.03 -0.34
C ILE A 6 -16.33 13.39 0.40
N SER A 7 -16.07 14.69 0.60
CA SER A 7 -14.89 15.20 1.31
C SER A 7 -14.76 14.63 2.73
N ASN A 8 -15.87 14.47 3.47
CA ASN A 8 -15.83 13.93 4.83
C ASN A 8 -15.61 12.41 4.89
N LEU A 9 -16.10 11.63 3.91
CA LEU A 9 -15.84 10.19 3.86
C LEU A 9 -14.36 9.87 3.65
N ASN A 10 -13.68 10.68 2.82
CA ASN A 10 -12.22 10.57 2.62
C ASN A 10 -11.40 10.84 3.89
N ARG A 11 -12.00 11.43 4.94
CA ARG A 11 -11.31 11.74 6.19
C ARG A 11 -11.39 10.62 7.21
N ILE A 12 -12.33 9.68 7.08
CA ILE A 12 -12.55 8.63 8.07
C ILE A 12 -11.44 7.60 8.06
N PHE A 13 -11.08 7.10 6.88
CA PHE A 13 -10.05 6.07 6.76
C PHE A 13 -8.68 6.69 6.50
N THR A 14 -8.22 7.49 7.46
CA THR A 14 -6.92 8.15 7.42
C THR A 14 -6.12 7.85 8.68
N ARG A 15 -4.79 7.95 8.60
CA ARG A 15 -3.91 7.76 9.76
C ARG A 15 -4.24 8.73 10.90
N ASN A 16 -4.60 9.97 10.59
CA ASN A 16 -4.95 10.98 11.59
C ASN A 16 -6.25 10.62 12.31
N MET A 17 -7.27 10.18 11.57
CA MET A 17 -8.52 9.74 12.20
C MET A 17 -8.30 8.51 13.08
N LEU A 18 -7.52 7.53 12.62
CA LEU A 18 -7.22 6.36 13.44
C LEU A 18 -6.42 6.73 14.71
N ARG A 19 -5.55 7.74 14.65
CA ARG A 19 -4.92 8.33 15.85
C ARG A 19 -5.94 8.96 16.79
N HIS A 20 -6.92 9.70 16.27
CA HIS A 20 -7.98 10.27 17.10
C HIS A 20 -8.79 9.19 17.81
N PHE A 21 -9.08 8.06 17.14
CA PHE A 21 -9.77 6.93 17.75
C PHE A 21 -9.00 6.33 18.93
N ILE A 22 -7.71 6.03 18.77
CA ILE A 22 -6.89 5.44 19.85
C ILE A 22 -6.56 6.43 20.97
N GLU A 23 -6.52 7.74 20.67
CA GLU A 23 -6.30 8.80 21.67
C GLU A 23 -7.60 9.21 22.38
N GLY A 24 -8.75 8.61 22.04
CA GLY A 24 -10.05 8.95 22.62
C GLY A 24 -10.54 10.36 22.28
N LYS A 25 -10.04 10.97 21.20
CA LYS A 25 -10.42 12.32 20.77
C LYS A 25 -11.73 12.30 20.03
N VAL A 26 -12.62 13.22 20.38
CA VAL A 26 -13.86 13.46 19.62
C VAL A 26 -13.52 14.18 18.32
N ASP A 27 -13.88 13.57 17.18
CA ASP A 27 -13.66 14.15 15.87
C ASP A 27 -14.98 14.58 15.21
N ASN A 28 -15.04 15.85 14.79
CA ASN A 28 -16.23 16.44 14.15
C ASN A 28 -16.52 15.83 12.78
N ALA A 29 -15.52 15.40 12.02
CA ALA A 29 -15.70 14.74 10.73
C ALA A 29 -16.27 13.33 10.94
N TYR A 30 -15.79 12.57 11.93
CA TYR A 30 -16.38 11.28 12.30
C TYR A 30 -17.85 11.45 12.69
N SER A 31 -18.13 12.36 13.62
CA SER A 31 -19.51 12.67 14.08
C SER A 31 -20.42 13.17 12.95
N SER A 32 -19.86 13.90 11.97
CA SER A 32 -20.59 14.37 10.79
C SER A 32 -20.93 13.22 9.83
N VAL A 33 -20.01 12.28 9.64
CA VAL A 33 -20.23 11.10 8.78
C VAL A 33 -21.25 10.17 9.44
N VAL A 34 -21.09 9.85 10.73
CA VAL A 34 -22.03 8.97 11.44
C VAL A 34 -23.45 9.50 11.35
N ARG A 35 -23.69 10.77 11.71
CA ARG A 35 -25.02 11.40 11.61
C ARG A 35 -25.61 11.43 10.20
N ARG A 36 -24.76 11.40 9.17
CA ARG A 36 -25.20 11.56 7.78
C ARG A 36 -25.49 10.23 7.10
N TYR A 37 -24.71 9.21 7.40
CA TYR A 37 -24.73 7.94 6.66
C TYR A 37 -25.30 6.79 7.48
N ILE A 38 -25.35 6.91 8.81
CA ILE A 38 -25.77 5.82 9.69
C ILE A 38 -27.09 6.15 10.38
N SER A 39 -28.03 5.20 10.31
CA SER A 39 -29.30 5.25 11.05
C SER A 39 -29.17 4.55 12.40
N ASN A 40 -29.85 5.07 13.43
CA ASN A 40 -29.84 4.56 14.82
C ASN A 40 -28.41 4.40 15.38
N ALA A 41 -27.55 5.38 15.11
CA ALA A 41 -26.13 5.31 15.48
C ALA A 41 -25.88 5.24 16.99
N ASP A 42 -26.78 5.80 17.79
CA ASP A 42 -26.78 5.78 19.26
C ASP A 42 -26.97 4.38 19.86
N GLN A 43 -27.46 3.42 19.07
CA GLN A 43 -27.67 2.04 19.49
C GLN A 43 -26.53 1.11 19.06
N LYS A 44 -25.46 1.66 18.48
CA LYS A 44 -24.35 0.91 17.87
C LYS A 44 -23.04 1.21 18.56
N ASN A 45 -22.13 0.24 18.56
CA ASN A 45 -20.74 0.50 18.93
C ASN A 45 -19.95 1.04 17.71
N ASN A 46 -18.75 1.57 17.96
CA ASN A 46 -17.95 2.13 16.87
C ASN A 46 -17.52 1.07 15.83
N ARG A 47 -17.42 -0.21 16.20
CA ARG A 47 -17.13 -1.30 15.26
C ARG A 47 -18.22 -1.40 14.18
N GLU A 48 -19.48 -1.42 14.59
CA GLU A 48 -20.64 -1.44 13.70
C GLU A 48 -20.67 -0.18 12.82
N LEU A 49 -20.43 1.00 13.41
CA LEU A 49 -20.39 2.25 12.66
C LEU A 49 -19.31 2.26 11.58
N ILE A 50 -18.09 1.81 11.91
CA ILE A 50 -16.99 1.73 10.95
C ILE A 50 -17.32 0.76 9.82
N SER A 51 -17.94 -0.38 10.12
CA SER A 51 -18.32 -1.35 9.10
C SER A 51 -19.38 -0.78 8.15
N GLU A 52 -20.41 -0.10 8.66
CA GLU A 52 -21.43 0.52 7.82
C GLU A 52 -20.89 1.69 6.99
N ILE A 53 -20.02 2.52 7.56
CA ILE A 53 -19.35 3.61 6.80
C ILE A 53 -18.48 3.01 5.67
N TYR A 54 -17.83 1.87 5.90
CA TYR A 54 -17.06 1.20 4.85
C TYR A 54 -17.96 0.59 3.77
N CYS A 55 -19.14 0.07 4.14
CA CYS A 55 -20.14 -0.39 3.18
C CYS A 55 -20.61 0.75 2.25
N GLU A 56 -20.74 1.97 2.79
CA GLU A 56 -21.01 3.17 1.97
C GLU A 56 -19.88 3.46 0.97
N LEU A 57 -18.61 3.31 1.35
CA LEU A 57 -17.51 3.39 0.40
C LEU A 57 -17.61 2.31 -0.69
N GLN A 58 -17.89 1.06 -0.31
CA GLN A 58 -17.99 -0.04 -1.27
C GLN A 58 -19.10 0.19 -2.32
N ASN A 59 -20.27 0.63 -1.86
CA ASN A 59 -21.46 0.69 -2.72
C ASN A 59 -21.53 1.98 -3.53
N ASN A 60 -21.08 3.10 -2.94
CA ASN A 60 -21.37 4.44 -3.47
C ASN A 60 -20.11 5.24 -3.82
N TYR A 61 -18.96 4.98 -3.19
CA TYR A 61 -17.76 5.80 -3.38
C TYR A 61 -16.44 5.04 -3.11
N ARG A 62 -16.00 4.23 -4.08
CA ARG A 62 -14.77 3.43 -3.97
C ARG A 62 -13.54 4.28 -4.23
N ASN A 63 -13.06 4.94 -3.19
CA ASN A 63 -11.84 5.75 -3.22
C ASN A 63 -10.56 4.89 -3.16
N GLU A 64 -9.41 5.54 -3.27
CA GLU A 64 -8.09 4.90 -3.23
C GLU A 64 -7.87 4.03 -1.97
N TYR A 65 -8.33 4.49 -0.80
CA TYR A 65 -8.26 3.72 0.43
C TYR A 65 -8.99 2.39 0.31
N PHE A 66 -10.21 2.37 -0.25
CA PHE A 66 -10.99 1.16 -0.44
C PHE A 66 -10.23 0.12 -1.28
N TYR A 67 -9.59 0.56 -2.37
CA TYR A 67 -8.77 -0.31 -3.22
C TYR A 67 -7.54 -0.83 -2.48
N LYS A 68 -6.78 0.05 -1.83
CA LYS A 68 -5.57 -0.31 -1.06
C LYS A 68 -5.88 -1.30 0.06
N ASN A 69 -6.94 -1.05 0.82
CA ASN A 69 -7.40 -1.94 1.88
C ASN A 69 -7.90 -3.28 1.34
N THR A 70 -8.62 -3.27 0.22
CA THR A 70 -9.05 -4.52 -0.40
C THR A 70 -7.87 -5.33 -0.95
N LEU A 71 -6.88 -4.69 -1.57
CA LEU A 71 -5.68 -5.37 -2.06
C LEU A 71 -4.88 -5.99 -0.93
N LEU A 72 -4.65 -5.26 0.16
CA LEU A 72 -3.98 -5.82 1.34
C LEU A 72 -4.73 -7.04 1.85
N ASN A 73 -6.03 -6.93 2.10
CA ASN A 73 -6.82 -8.03 2.62
C ASN A 73 -6.85 -9.25 1.68
N LYS A 74 -7.11 -9.04 0.39
CA LYS A 74 -7.26 -10.15 -0.57
C LYS A 74 -5.93 -10.80 -0.92
N LEU A 75 -4.87 -10.01 -1.13
CA LEU A 75 -3.57 -10.55 -1.55
C LEU A 75 -2.73 -10.96 -0.34
N LEU A 76 -2.53 -10.09 0.65
CA LEU A 76 -1.64 -10.40 1.78
C LEU A 76 -2.27 -11.43 2.73
N LEU A 77 -3.57 -11.33 3.02
CA LEU A 77 -4.24 -12.17 4.03
C LEU A 77 -5.07 -13.31 3.44
N GLY A 78 -5.56 -13.15 2.20
CA GLY A 78 -6.37 -14.16 1.53
C GLY A 78 -5.57 -15.17 0.69
N VAL A 79 -4.45 -14.74 0.09
CA VAL A 79 -3.63 -15.59 -0.80
C VAL A 79 -2.29 -15.94 -0.16
N HIS A 80 -1.73 -15.03 0.63
CA HIS A 80 -0.42 -15.18 1.23
C HIS A 80 -0.48 -15.22 2.76
N SER A 81 0.68 -15.39 3.39
CA SER A 81 0.84 -15.28 4.83
C SER A 81 1.65 -14.03 5.16
N VAL A 82 1.23 -13.31 6.20
CA VAL A 82 2.03 -12.22 6.82
C VAL A 82 3.39 -12.69 7.34
N ASN A 83 3.60 -14.01 7.49
CA ASN A 83 4.90 -14.58 7.87
C ASN A 83 5.92 -14.51 6.74
N THR A 84 5.46 -14.65 5.51
CA THR A 84 6.33 -14.83 4.33
C THR A 84 6.28 -13.65 3.39
N THR A 85 5.31 -12.75 3.58
CA THR A 85 4.97 -11.69 2.64
C THR A 85 4.96 -10.34 3.31
N THR A 86 5.61 -9.37 2.67
CA THR A 86 5.64 -7.97 3.11
C THR A 86 4.91 -7.12 2.09
N ALA A 87 4.01 -6.26 2.56
CA ALA A 87 3.43 -5.20 1.74
C ALA A 87 4.15 -3.88 2.02
N LEU A 88 4.38 -3.09 0.96
CA LEU A 88 4.86 -1.72 1.03
C LEU A 88 3.88 -0.83 0.27
N THR A 89 3.86 0.45 0.60
CA THR A 89 3.02 1.44 -0.08
C THR A 89 3.82 2.72 -0.24
N GLU A 90 3.44 3.56 -1.20
CA GLU A 90 3.99 4.90 -1.38
C GLU A 90 5.50 4.94 -1.67
N ILE A 91 6.05 3.93 -2.35
CA ILE A 91 7.49 3.86 -2.66
C ILE A 91 7.77 4.69 -3.92
N ALA A 92 8.63 5.70 -3.80
CA ALA A 92 9.08 6.50 -4.93
C ALA A 92 10.02 5.68 -5.84
N ILE A 93 9.73 5.68 -7.14
CA ILE A 93 10.48 4.97 -8.16
C ILE A 93 10.65 5.90 -9.36
N ALA A 94 11.90 6.32 -9.62
CA ALA A 94 12.20 7.34 -10.62
C ALA A 94 11.33 8.61 -10.45
N LYS A 95 10.40 8.90 -11.37
CA LYS A 95 9.51 10.08 -11.29
C LYS A 95 8.10 9.74 -10.78
N SER A 96 7.85 8.46 -10.52
CA SER A 96 6.55 7.92 -10.14
C SER A 96 6.56 7.40 -8.71
N LYS A 97 5.39 7.04 -8.19
CA LYS A 97 5.21 6.55 -6.83
C LYS A 97 4.29 5.34 -6.85
N ALA A 98 4.83 4.18 -6.51
CA ALA A 98 4.08 2.93 -6.50
C ALA A 98 3.06 2.92 -5.35
N ASP A 99 1.80 2.70 -5.69
CA ASP A 99 0.70 2.66 -4.72
C ASP A 99 0.86 1.50 -3.73
N PHE A 100 1.17 0.31 -4.24
CA PHE A 100 1.24 -0.90 -3.44
C PHE A 100 2.24 -1.89 -4.01
N ILE A 101 3.07 -2.48 -3.17
CA ILE A 101 4.08 -3.47 -3.56
C ILE A 101 3.93 -4.67 -2.62
N LEU A 102 3.91 -5.87 -3.19
CA LEU A 102 3.86 -7.11 -2.43
C LEU A 102 5.13 -7.93 -2.68
N ILE A 103 5.83 -8.30 -1.61
CA ILE A 103 7.11 -9.01 -1.67
C ILE A 103 6.96 -10.38 -1.01
N ASN A 104 6.96 -11.45 -1.81
CA ASN A 104 6.97 -12.85 -1.37
C ASN A 104 7.71 -13.74 -2.38
N GLY A 105 9.01 -13.96 -2.18
CA GLY A 105 9.89 -14.64 -3.14
C GLY A 105 10.18 -13.81 -4.40
N LYS A 106 9.21 -12.99 -4.84
CA LYS A 106 9.31 -11.94 -5.85
C LYS A 106 8.58 -10.68 -5.38
N ALA A 107 8.89 -9.55 -5.98
CA ALA A 107 8.19 -8.29 -5.74
C ALA A 107 7.25 -7.97 -6.91
N VAL A 108 6.00 -7.65 -6.61
CA VAL A 108 4.98 -7.23 -7.59
C VAL A 108 4.49 -5.84 -7.21
N VAL A 109 4.63 -4.89 -8.13
CA VAL A 109 4.05 -3.54 -8.03
C VAL A 109 2.61 -3.58 -8.51
N TYR A 110 1.70 -2.96 -7.77
CA TYR A 110 0.29 -2.80 -8.10
C TYR A 110 -0.01 -1.30 -8.17
N GLU A 111 -0.22 -0.80 -9.38
CA GLU A 111 -0.75 0.53 -9.64
C GLU A 111 -2.29 0.50 -9.56
N ILE A 112 -2.90 1.43 -8.84
CA ILE A 112 -4.34 1.46 -8.61
C ILE A 112 -4.95 2.55 -9.50
N LYS A 113 -5.95 2.18 -10.30
CA LYS A 113 -6.76 3.11 -11.11
C LYS A 113 -8.22 2.98 -10.74
N THR A 114 -8.65 3.84 -9.82
CA THR A 114 -10.03 3.92 -9.31
C THR A 114 -10.97 4.56 -10.33
N GLU A 115 -12.26 4.62 -10.01
CA GLU A 115 -13.27 5.32 -10.81
C GLU A 115 -13.04 6.81 -10.95
N LEU A 116 -12.17 7.39 -10.12
CA LEU A 116 -11.86 8.81 -10.10
C LEU A 116 -10.62 9.14 -10.94
N ASP A 117 -9.85 8.13 -11.36
CA ASP A 117 -8.58 8.30 -12.04
C ASP A 117 -8.74 8.27 -13.57
N ASN A 118 -7.88 9.03 -14.24
CA ASN A 118 -7.63 8.86 -15.67
C ASN A 118 -6.39 7.97 -15.89
N LEU A 119 -6.18 7.56 -17.15
CA LEU A 119 -5.07 6.68 -17.53
C LEU A 119 -3.89 7.41 -18.18
N GLU A 120 -3.92 8.74 -18.24
CA GLU A 120 -2.96 9.56 -19.01
C GLU A 120 -1.51 9.38 -18.53
N ARG A 121 -1.33 9.14 -17.23
CA ARG A 121 0.00 8.95 -16.62
C ARG A 121 0.42 7.48 -16.52
N LEU A 122 -0.46 6.54 -16.90
CA LEU A 122 -0.25 5.12 -16.60
C LEU A 122 1.01 4.57 -17.28
N GLU A 123 1.25 4.96 -18.53
CA GLU A 123 2.39 4.48 -19.31
C GLU A 123 3.73 4.87 -18.65
N SER A 124 3.92 6.15 -18.35
CA SER A 124 5.16 6.62 -17.69
C SER A 124 5.35 6.03 -16.29
N GLN A 125 4.26 5.76 -15.57
CA GLN A 125 4.31 5.06 -14.29
C GLN A 125 4.79 3.62 -14.45
N ILE A 126 4.24 2.87 -15.41
CA ILE A 126 4.65 1.49 -15.70
C ILE A 126 6.13 1.46 -16.10
N ASP A 127 6.56 2.37 -16.96
CA ASP A 127 7.95 2.50 -17.39
C ASP A 127 8.90 2.75 -16.21
N ASP A 128 8.51 3.63 -15.29
CA ASP A 128 9.27 3.89 -14.08
C ASP A 128 9.33 2.67 -13.16
N TYR A 129 8.23 1.93 -13.00
CA TYR A 129 8.18 0.77 -12.12
C TYR A 129 9.05 -0.39 -12.61
N TYR A 130 9.09 -0.64 -13.92
CA TYR A 130 9.96 -1.68 -14.48
C TYR A 130 11.45 -1.36 -14.39
N LYS A 131 11.84 -0.10 -14.13
CA LYS A 131 13.23 0.24 -13.78
C LYS A 131 13.68 -0.32 -12.44
N ALA A 132 12.74 -0.70 -11.58
CA ALA A 132 13.03 -1.12 -10.22
C ALA A 132 12.47 -2.48 -9.83
N PHE A 133 11.46 -2.98 -10.55
CA PHE A 133 10.77 -4.22 -10.20
C PHE A 133 10.47 -5.07 -11.43
N GLU A 134 10.61 -6.39 -11.29
CA GLU A 134 10.44 -7.32 -12.40
C GLU A 134 8.97 -7.62 -12.76
N HIS A 135 8.02 -7.24 -11.90
CA HIS A 135 6.60 -7.53 -12.08
C HIS A 135 5.77 -6.30 -11.75
N VAL A 136 4.97 -5.87 -12.70
CA VAL A 136 4.04 -4.74 -12.55
C VAL A 136 2.64 -5.19 -12.93
N ALA A 137 1.66 -4.75 -12.17
CA ALA A 137 0.25 -4.99 -12.42
C ALA A 137 -0.56 -3.71 -12.21
N VAL A 138 -1.67 -3.61 -12.93
CA VAL A 138 -2.66 -2.54 -12.76
C VAL A 138 -3.93 -3.14 -12.18
N VAL A 139 -4.44 -2.49 -11.14
CA VAL A 139 -5.71 -2.82 -10.49
C VAL A 139 -6.72 -1.76 -10.89
N THR A 140 -7.83 -2.17 -11.50
CA THR A 140 -8.88 -1.24 -11.91
C THR A 140 -10.28 -1.80 -11.68
N TYR A 141 -11.31 -1.18 -12.22
CA TYR A 141 -12.71 -1.60 -12.14
C TYR A 141 -13.24 -2.08 -13.48
N GLU A 142 -14.38 -2.79 -13.44
CA GLU A 142 -14.96 -3.51 -14.57
C GLU A 142 -15.17 -2.62 -15.81
N LYS A 143 -15.67 -1.39 -15.63
CA LYS A 143 -15.97 -0.48 -16.74
C LYS A 143 -14.71 0.07 -17.42
N ASN A 144 -13.58 0.19 -16.70
CA ASN A 144 -12.33 0.72 -17.25
C ASN A 144 -11.49 -0.34 -17.99
N LEU A 145 -11.83 -1.62 -17.83
CA LEU A 145 -11.03 -2.73 -18.35
C LEU A 145 -10.75 -2.62 -19.85
N LYS A 146 -11.74 -2.20 -20.66
CA LYS A 146 -11.58 -2.05 -22.11
C LYS A 146 -10.59 -0.95 -22.47
N GLN A 147 -10.67 0.20 -21.79
CA GLN A 147 -9.76 1.31 -22.02
C GLN A 147 -8.35 0.98 -21.53
N LEU A 148 -8.23 0.35 -20.35
CA LEU A 148 -6.96 -0.11 -19.81
C LEU A 148 -6.25 -1.08 -20.78
N LYS A 149 -6.96 -2.06 -21.32
CA LYS A 149 -6.37 -3.00 -22.29
C LYS A 149 -5.77 -2.26 -23.49
N LYS A 150 -6.49 -1.30 -24.08
CA LYS A 150 -5.98 -0.50 -25.20
C LYS A 150 -4.69 0.26 -24.85
N VAL A 151 -4.60 0.83 -23.65
CA VAL A 151 -3.38 1.51 -23.19
C VAL A 151 -2.23 0.51 -23.06
N LEU A 152 -2.50 -0.64 -22.44
CA LEU A 152 -1.49 -1.67 -22.22
C LEU A 152 -1.07 -2.42 -23.49
N ASP A 153 -1.92 -2.47 -24.53
CA ASP A 153 -1.58 -3.07 -25.82
C ASP A 153 -0.50 -2.27 -26.56
N ASN A 154 -0.32 -0.99 -26.23
CA ASN A 154 0.76 -0.15 -26.74
C ASN A 154 2.07 -0.25 -25.92
N ILE A 155 2.04 -0.96 -24.79
CA ILE A 155 3.20 -1.13 -23.90
C ILE A 155 3.74 -2.54 -24.10
N ASP A 156 4.97 -2.65 -24.61
CA ASP A 156 5.64 -3.92 -24.85
C ASP A 156 6.21 -4.55 -23.56
N ARG A 157 5.35 -4.73 -22.55
CA ARG A 157 5.70 -5.26 -21.23
C ARG A 157 4.58 -6.17 -20.70
N PRO A 158 4.88 -7.27 -19.98
CA PRO A 158 3.87 -8.24 -19.55
C PRO A 158 3.13 -7.80 -18.27
N VAL A 159 2.44 -6.67 -18.35
CA VAL A 159 1.76 -6.03 -17.22
C VAL A 159 0.55 -6.84 -16.76
N GLY A 160 0.45 -7.17 -15.49
CA GLY A 160 -0.72 -7.83 -14.92
C GLY A 160 -1.97 -6.94 -14.92
N ILE A 161 -3.16 -7.53 -14.97
CA ILE A 161 -4.44 -6.82 -14.88
C ILE A 161 -5.32 -7.51 -13.86
N TYR A 162 -5.72 -6.76 -12.84
CA TYR A 162 -6.71 -7.16 -11.85
C TYR A 162 -7.91 -6.22 -11.91
N VAL A 163 -9.10 -6.77 -11.65
CA VAL A 163 -10.36 -6.05 -11.67
C VAL A 163 -11.04 -6.20 -10.32
N LEU A 164 -11.22 -5.10 -9.61
CA LEU A 164 -12.01 -5.01 -8.40
C LEU A 164 -13.48 -4.82 -8.76
N ARG A 165 -14.28 -5.86 -8.55
CA ARG A 165 -15.72 -5.87 -8.82
C ARG A 165 -16.48 -5.12 -7.72
N LYS A 166 -17.72 -4.70 -8.03
CA LYS A 166 -18.57 -3.98 -7.07
C LYS A 166 -18.81 -4.74 -5.75
N ASN A 167 -18.83 -6.06 -5.79
CA ASN A 167 -18.99 -6.91 -4.60
C ASN A 167 -17.70 -7.11 -3.79
N GLY A 168 -16.64 -6.33 -4.05
CA GLY A 168 -15.36 -6.42 -3.35
C GLY A 168 -14.48 -7.62 -3.75
N LYS A 169 -14.90 -8.44 -4.73
CA LYS A 169 -14.04 -9.52 -5.26
C LYS A 169 -12.99 -8.97 -6.21
N LEU A 170 -11.74 -9.39 -6.00
CA LEU A 170 -10.62 -9.10 -6.90
C LEU A 170 -10.49 -10.24 -7.92
N GLY A 171 -10.81 -9.96 -9.18
CA GLY A 171 -10.64 -10.89 -10.29
C GLY A 171 -9.30 -10.68 -11.00
N THR A 172 -8.65 -11.78 -11.39
CA THR A 172 -7.45 -11.73 -12.24
C THR A 172 -7.83 -11.87 -13.70
N VAL A 173 -7.50 -10.88 -14.53
CA VAL A 173 -7.69 -10.93 -15.99
C VAL A 173 -6.40 -11.40 -16.67
N ARG A 174 -5.26 -10.86 -16.24
CA ARG A 174 -3.92 -11.24 -16.74
C ARG A 174 -2.96 -11.26 -15.56
N LYS A 175 -2.24 -12.37 -15.35
CA LYS A 175 -1.20 -12.41 -14.31
C LYS A 175 0.04 -11.64 -14.79
N PRO A 176 0.70 -10.84 -13.94
CA PRO A 176 1.97 -10.20 -14.30
C PRO A 176 3.05 -11.26 -14.51
N GLN A 177 3.88 -11.10 -15.53
CA GLN A 177 5.02 -11.98 -15.77
C GLN A 177 6.33 -11.26 -15.46
N LYS A 178 7.39 -12.05 -15.25
CA LYS A 178 8.73 -11.54 -15.00
C LYS A 178 9.25 -10.82 -16.25
N TYR A 179 9.72 -9.60 -16.08
CA TYR A 179 10.43 -8.84 -17.10
C TYR A 179 11.57 -8.06 -16.45
N THR A 180 12.80 -8.27 -16.93
CA THR A 180 14.02 -7.69 -16.35
C THR A 180 14.70 -6.67 -17.27
N GLY A 181 14.19 -6.48 -18.49
CA GLY A 181 14.88 -5.74 -19.55
C GLY A 181 15.16 -4.27 -19.21
N ASP A 182 14.35 -3.67 -18.33
CA ASP A 182 14.45 -2.25 -17.99
C ASP A 182 15.09 -2.00 -16.62
N LEU A 183 15.48 -3.05 -15.88
CA LEU A 183 16.01 -2.87 -14.52
C LEU A 183 17.24 -1.97 -14.52
N ASP A 184 17.18 -0.91 -13.74
CA ASP A 184 18.22 0.09 -13.60
C ASP A 184 18.79 0.05 -12.18
N LYS A 185 20.05 -0.36 -12.06
CA LYS A 185 20.75 -0.47 -10.77
C LYS A 185 20.80 0.86 -10.02
N GLU A 186 20.82 2.00 -10.70
CA GLU A 186 20.77 3.30 -10.03
C GLU A 186 19.42 3.57 -9.40
N ILE A 187 18.33 3.22 -10.08
CA ILE A 187 16.97 3.37 -9.56
C ILE A 187 16.73 2.39 -8.42
N ILE A 188 17.18 1.13 -8.57
CA ILE A 188 17.13 0.11 -7.52
C ILE A 188 17.88 0.58 -6.26
N PHE A 189 19.09 1.15 -6.41
CA PHE A 189 19.86 1.68 -5.29
C PHE A 189 19.11 2.80 -4.55
N LYS A 190 18.41 3.68 -5.29
CA LYS A 190 17.62 4.77 -4.71
C LYS A 190 16.42 4.30 -3.89
N LEU A 191 16.01 3.03 -4.01
CA LEU A 191 14.99 2.47 -3.13
C LEU A 191 15.48 2.35 -1.68
N LEU A 192 16.80 2.22 -1.47
CA LEU A 192 17.40 1.93 -0.17
C LEU A 192 17.58 3.19 0.69
N ARG A 193 17.31 3.05 1.98
CA ARG A 193 17.68 4.02 3.02
C ARG A 193 19.19 3.93 3.31
N LYS A 194 19.76 4.91 4.00
CA LYS A 194 21.19 4.95 4.33
C LYS A 194 21.70 3.67 4.98
N SER A 195 21.09 3.29 6.10
CA SER A 195 21.45 2.07 6.83
C SER A 195 21.30 0.79 6.00
N GLU A 196 20.39 0.80 5.03
CA GLU A 196 20.09 -0.36 4.19
C GLU A 196 21.13 -0.59 3.10
N TYR A 197 21.57 0.47 2.40
CA TYR A 197 22.67 0.31 1.44
C TYR A 197 24.01 0.10 2.14
N GLU A 198 24.23 0.69 3.32
CA GLU A 198 25.41 0.44 4.14
C GLU A 198 25.49 -1.03 4.53
N TYR A 199 24.37 -1.61 4.97
CA TYR A 199 24.30 -3.03 5.27
C TYR A 199 24.69 -3.88 4.05
N ILE A 200 24.14 -3.61 2.87
CA ILE A 200 24.46 -4.36 1.65
C ILE A 200 25.96 -4.27 1.33
N ILE A 201 26.52 -3.06 1.35
CA ILE A 201 27.92 -2.82 1.01
C ILE A 201 28.85 -3.50 2.02
N ALA A 202 28.59 -3.36 3.31
CA ALA A 202 29.39 -4.02 4.35
C ALA A 202 29.31 -5.55 4.24
N GLN A 203 28.16 -6.12 3.89
CA GLN A 203 28.03 -7.56 3.66
C GLN A 203 28.78 -8.03 2.41
N GLN A 204 28.79 -7.22 1.34
CA GLN A 204 29.44 -7.58 0.08
C GLN A 204 30.97 -7.43 0.13
N TYR A 205 31.47 -6.35 0.74
CA TYR A 205 32.88 -5.96 0.69
C TYR A 205 33.61 -6.12 2.03
N GLY A 206 32.90 -6.30 3.14
CA GLY A 206 33.46 -6.40 4.49
C GLY A 206 33.78 -5.06 5.15
N TYR A 207 33.58 -3.94 4.45
CA TYR A 207 33.85 -2.59 4.96
C TYR A 207 32.91 -1.55 4.34
N LEU A 208 32.88 -0.36 4.94
CA LEU A 208 32.25 0.84 4.41
C LEU A 208 33.32 1.85 3.95
N PRO A 209 33.05 2.69 2.95
CA PRO A 209 34.06 3.60 2.42
C PRO A 209 34.48 4.65 3.44
N GLU A 210 35.79 4.79 3.65
CA GLU A 210 36.40 5.82 4.48
C GLU A 210 36.59 7.11 3.68
N VAL A 211 35.49 7.84 3.46
CA VAL A 211 35.48 9.10 2.70
C VAL A 211 34.73 10.20 3.46
N THR A 212 34.85 11.43 2.98
CA THR A 212 34.09 12.57 3.53
C THR A 212 32.59 12.35 3.41
N GLN A 213 31.79 12.96 4.31
CA GLN A 213 30.32 12.89 4.27
C GLN A 213 29.76 13.37 2.91
N PHE A 214 30.40 14.36 2.29
CA PHE A 214 30.02 14.88 0.98
C PHE A 214 30.12 13.81 -0.13
N GLN A 215 31.14 12.95 -0.08
CA GLN A 215 31.38 11.92 -1.09
C GLN A 215 30.67 10.60 -0.77
N TYR A 216 30.31 10.38 0.48
CA TYR A 216 29.88 9.08 1.02
C TYR A 216 28.78 8.41 0.19
N TYR A 217 27.66 9.10 -0.07
CA TYR A 217 26.55 8.56 -0.86
C TYR A 217 27.00 8.13 -2.26
N SER A 218 27.79 8.97 -2.93
CA SER A 218 28.27 8.70 -4.29
C SER A 218 29.24 7.51 -4.33
N THR A 219 30.09 7.36 -3.32
CA THR A 219 31.02 6.23 -3.20
C THR A 219 30.28 4.94 -2.91
N CYS A 220 29.33 4.95 -1.96
CA CYS A 220 28.46 3.81 -1.69
C CYS A 220 27.67 3.38 -2.94
N LYS A 221 27.10 4.34 -3.68
CA LYS A 221 26.42 4.06 -4.95
C LYS A 221 27.37 3.39 -5.94
N LYS A 222 28.58 3.93 -6.14
CA LYS A 222 29.57 3.35 -7.05
C LYS A 222 29.91 1.90 -6.68
N MET A 223 30.11 1.63 -5.38
CA MET A 223 30.35 0.27 -4.88
C MET A 223 29.17 -0.66 -5.19
N PHE A 224 27.95 -0.26 -4.84
CA PHE A 224 26.74 -1.05 -5.15
C PHE A 224 26.59 -1.32 -6.66
N LEU A 225 26.88 -0.34 -7.52
CA LEU A 225 26.81 -0.50 -8.97
C LEU A 225 27.83 -1.51 -9.53
N GLN A 226 28.86 -1.89 -8.79
CA GLN A 226 29.77 -2.98 -9.20
C GLN A 226 29.20 -4.38 -8.93
N ILE A 227 28.16 -4.50 -8.10
CA ILE A 227 27.50 -5.78 -7.83
C ILE A 227 26.69 -6.19 -9.08
N PRO A 228 26.72 -7.48 -9.49
CA PRO A 228 25.85 -8.00 -10.54
C PRO A 228 24.37 -7.66 -10.28
N ILE A 229 23.60 -7.39 -11.34
CA ILE A 229 22.23 -6.90 -11.20
C ILE A 229 21.33 -7.95 -10.54
N GLU A 230 21.52 -9.23 -10.85
CA GLU A 230 20.77 -10.34 -10.29
C GLU A 230 21.01 -10.46 -8.78
N GLU A 231 22.27 -10.33 -8.34
CA GLU A 231 22.66 -10.40 -6.93
C GLU A 231 22.15 -9.19 -6.15
N SER A 232 22.45 -7.99 -6.64
CA SER A 232 22.05 -6.74 -6.00
C SER A 232 20.52 -6.62 -5.91
N TYR A 233 19.79 -7.02 -6.95
CA TYR A 233 18.33 -7.04 -6.93
C TYR A 233 17.78 -7.94 -5.82
N LEU A 234 18.29 -9.17 -5.70
CA LEU A 234 17.88 -10.10 -4.65
C LEU A 234 18.21 -9.57 -3.25
N GLN A 235 19.37 -8.94 -3.07
CA GLN A 235 19.76 -8.30 -1.81
C GLN A 235 18.80 -7.16 -1.46
N VAL A 236 18.45 -6.30 -2.41
CA VAL A 236 17.46 -5.23 -2.21
C VAL A 236 16.11 -5.78 -1.82
N LEU A 237 15.60 -6.80 -2.52
CA LEU A 237 14.30 -7.41 -2.16
C LEU A 237 14.30 -7.97 -0.73
N ARG A 238 15.39 -8.61 -0.29
CA ARG A 238 15.53 -9.10 1.08
C ARG A 238 15.48 -7.97 2.11
N ILE A 239 16.11 -6.83 1.81
CA ILE A 239 16.08 -5.66 2.68
C ILE A 239 14.69 -5.03 2.72
N LEU A 240 14.06 -4.80 1.58
CA LEU A 240 12.71 -4.25 1.49
C LEU A 240 11.70 -5.12 2.23
N LYS A 241 11.86 -6.45 2.19
CA LYS A 241 11.02 -7.40 2.92
C LYS A 241 11.09 -7.19 4.45
N LYS A 242 12.22 -6.76 4.99
CA LYS A 242 12.42 -6.55 6.44
C LYS A 242 11.83 -5.23 6.96
N ARG A 243 11.36 -4.34 6.09
CA ARG A 243 10.86 -2.99 6.49
C ARG A 243 9.58 -3.02 7.31
N MET A 244 8.85 -4.13 7.32
CA MET A 244 7.60 -4.24 8.07
C MET A 244 7.71 -5.35 9.10
N GLN A 245 7.36 -5.02 10.34
CA GLN A 245 7.20 -5.94 11.45
C GLN A 245 5.79 -5.74 12.00
N LEU A 246 5.13 -6.85 12.35
CA LEU A 246 3.72 -6.83 12.69
C LEU A 246 3.45 -7.80 13.84
N GLU A 247 2.75 -7.31 14.87
CA GLU A 247 2.18 -8.13 15.94
C GLU A 247 0.99 -8.92 15.38
N LYS A 248 1.25 -10.15 14.95
CA LYS A 248 0.31 -10.92 14.11
C LYS A 248 -0.98 -11.27 14.84
N GLU A 249 -0.85 -11.68 16.10
CA GLU A 249 -1.99 -12.12 16.91
C GLU A 249 -3.00 -10.98 17.11
N GLU A 250 -2.51 -9.77 17.37
CA GLU A 250 -3.37 -8.59 17.47
C GLU A 250 -3.86 -8.13 16.10
N PHE A 251 -3.01 -8.15 15.08
CA PHE A 251 -3.39 -7.71 13.73
C PHE A 251 -4.53 -8.54 13.12
N VAL A 252 -4.62 -9.83 13.41
CA VAL A 252 -5.71 -10.68 12.91
C VAL A 252 -7.07 -10.19 13.42
N LYS A 253 -7.14 -9.71 14.67
CA LYS A 253 -8.37 -9.21 15.32
C LYS A 253 -8.89 -7.89 14.74
N ILE A 254 -8.01 -7.12 14.08
CA ILE A 254 -8.38 -5.84 13.48
C ILE A 254 -9.47 -6.02 12.42
N PRO A 255 -10.55 -5.19 12.43
CA PRO A 255 -11.60 -5.20 11.41
C PRO A 255 -11.06 -5.07 9.99
N TYR A 256 -11.70 -5.74 9.02
CA TYR A 256 -11.32 -5.69 7.61
C TYR A 256 -11.10 -4.27 7.12
N GLU A 257 -11.99 -3.36 7.53
CA GLU A 257 -12.12 -1.96 7.17
C GLU A 257 -10.93 -1.11 7.60
N LEU A 258 -10.17 -1.53 8.63
CA LEU A 258 -9.08 -0.76 9.24
C LEU A 258 -7.70 -1.39 9.02
N LYS A 259 -7.63 -2.63 8.52
CA LYS A 259 -6.38 -3.40 8.41
C LYS A 259 -5.29 -2.66 7.65
N PHE A 260 -5.60 -1.93 6.57
CA PHE A 260 -4.59 -1.16 5.84
C PHE A 260 -3.93 -0.08 6.68
N LEU A 261 -4.72 0.68 7.43
CA LEU A 261 -4.18 1.73 8.29
C LEU A 261 -3.30 1.11 9.38
N VAL A 262 -3.82 0.13 10.10
CA VAL A 262 -3.09 -0.51 11.21
C VAL A 262 -1.78 -1.15 10.71
N TYR A 263 -1.81 -1.82 9.56
CA TYR A 263 -0.63 -2.47 8.98
C TYR A 263 0.53 -1.48 8.73
N PHE A 264 0.22 -0.25 8.35
CA PHE A 264 1.23 0.78 8.02
C PHE A 264 1.42 1.85 9.09
N MET A 265 0.85 1.68 10.28
CA MET A 265 0.98 2.63 11.39
C MET A 265 1.94 2.19 12.50
N GLU A 266 2.59 1.02 12.35
CA GLU A 266 3.58 0.51 13.32
C GLU A 266 3.01 0.49 14.75
N PHE A 267 1.79 -0.05 14.91
CA PHE A 267 1.09 -0.10 16.20
C PHE A 267 1.91 -0.88 17.24
N THR A 268 2.00 -0.29 18.43
CA THR A 268 2.42 -0.99 19.65
C THR A 268 1.26 -1.82 20.21
N TYR A 269 1.56 -2.75 21.13
CA TYR A 269 0.51 -3.52 21.81
C TYR A 269 -0.55 -2.62 22.49
N ASP A 270 -0.13 -1.52 23.11
CA ASP A 270 -1.03 -0.54 23.74
C ASP A 270 -1.96 0.14 22.71
N ASP A 271 -1.45 0.43 21.50
CA ASP A 271 -2.29 0.99 20.41
C ASP A 271 -3.39 0.01 19.98
N TYR A 272 -3.10 -1.29 19.93
CA TYR A 272 -4.10 -2.33 19.64
C TYR A 272 -5.19 -2.35 20.71
N GLN A 273 -4.82 -2.31 21.99
CA GLN A 273 -5.79 -2.31 23.09
C GLN A 273 -6.68 -1.06 23.08
N LYS A 274 -6.08 0.12 22.86
CA LYS A 274 -6.82 1.38 22.72
C LYS A 274 -7.80 1.35 21.56
N LEU A 275 -7.40 0.79 20.42
CA LEU A 275 -8.30 0.64 19.28
C LEU A 275 -9.46 -0.29 19.60
N GLU A 276 -9.22 -1.41 20.28
CA GLU A 276 -10.27 -2.35 20.68
C GLU A 276 -11.27 -1.70 21.64
N ILE A 277 -10.79 -0.94 22.64
CA ILE A 277 -11.65 -0.16 23.56
C ILE A 277 -12.52 0.83 22.78
N PHE A 278 -11.95 1.53 21.80
CA PHE A 278 -12.71 2.43 20.95
C PHE A 278 -13.80 1.68 20.17
N LEU A 279 -13.46 0.55 19.54
CA LEU A 279 -14.36 -0.23 18.71
C LEU A 279 -15.57 -0.76 19.49
N GLU A 280 -15.36 -1.21 20.72
CA GLU A 280 -16.43 -1.75 21.58
C GLU A 280 -17.27 -0.67 22.28
N ARG A 281 -16.81 0.58 22.31
CA ARG A 281 -17.54 1.69 22.93
C ARG A 281 -18.83 2.01 22.16
N GLN A 282 -19.94 2.10 22.88
CA GLN A 282 -21.21 2.59 22.35
C GLN A 282 -21.08 4.05 21.89
N TYR A 283 -21.56 4.35 20.69
CA TYR A 283 -21.47 5.68 20.14
C TYR A 283 -22.34 6.67 20.91
N GLY A 284 -21.75 7.80 21.31
CA GLY A 284 -22.41 8.80 22.16
C GLY A 284 -22.48 8.45 23.65
N GLY A 285 -22.02 7.25 24.05
CA GLY A 285 -21.86 6.87 25.46
C GLY A 285 -20.62 7.52 26.08
N ALA A 286 -20.75 8.03 27.31
CA ALA A 286 -19.65 8.57 28.13
C ALA A 286 -18.68 7.46 28.55
#